data_AF-A0A7X0E7K4-F1
#
_entry.id   AF-A0A7X0E7K4-F1
#
_cell.length_a   1.000
_cell.length_b   1.000
_cell.length_c   1.000
_cell.angle_alpha   90.00
_cell.angle_beta   90.00
_cell.angle_gamma   90.00
#
_symmetry.space_group_name_H-M   'P 1'
#
loop_
_entity.id
_entity.type
_entity.pdbx_description
1 polymer ?
#
loop_
_entity_poly.entity_id
_entity_poly.type
_entity_poly.pdbx_seq_one_letter_code
_entity_poly.pdbx_strand_id
1 'polypeptide(L)'
;MSNSTLAARISALIDKWNGYKNALRDLLTKKDGTVDMEDGTGAIVTLPTFPALQKSVNILTDSLNGAVSQAQAINAQTVIYMNAADVSAKASDTARAAAVVAKDASAASASASAGSAASSAAQVPLAAAQVKLAADQVTLATSEVTKATTQATNAAGSATAAAGSAATAGTKADTATTQASIATNQATASSASATAANTSQTLALNYANAAVNVEVTPGNYSARHWAEQARLNVLGSLVFKGRFDASKGALPAAPNLGDFYLVSVAGTISSVKYGVGDMLFYDGTSWDRIDNQTVVQSVAGRTGNVVVSISDLAGLQGALDSKQNLLGFTPVQQGGGIGQSTNKVYIGWGGSKLKVTIDATDMGNVALESWVNQTTILRGATNSTAGTIFSSGAPPPISAIDGSGNNRNTALQISNASNTSASATMSFIREGQCGAHFGLDTDNVFRIGGWSFGASYRVIHEGVSNWVCPGNFTTSGTAGAFISGNGSGIQMNGTWYQSGTINFLWANSAGWSRMPRTFVQSNDPGAGAGEGDLWIW
;
A
#
# COMPACT_ATOMS: atom_id res chain seq x y z
N MET A 1 -8.51 164.59 53.20
CA MET A 1 -8.10 163.89 51.95
C MET A 1 -8.51 164.79 50.79
N SER A 2 -7.59 165.24 49.93
CA SER A 2 -7.90 166.20 48.86
C SER A 2 -8.51 165.50 47.65
N ASN A 3 -9.34 166.22 46.88
CA ASN A 3 -9.94 165.71 45.63
C ASN A 3 -8.89 165.19 44.63
N SER A 4 -7.64 165.68 44.66
CA SER A 4 -6.55 165.21 43.81
C SER A 4 -6.08 163.78 44.13
N THR A 5 -6.14 163.35 45.39
CA THR A 5 -5.70 162.00 45.80
C THR A 5 -6.73 160.93 45.40
N LEU A 6 -8.01 161.29 45.45
CA LEU A 6 -9.11 160.40 45.04
C LEU A 6 -9.10 160.18 43.52
N ALA A 7 -8.88 161.24 42.73
CA ALA A 7 -8.80 161.14 41.27
C ALA A 7 -7.67 160.22 40.78
N ALA A 8 -6.49 160.28 41.41
CA ALA A 8 -5.36 159.42 41.06
C ALA A 8 -5.64 157.93 41.39
N ARG A 9 -6.27 157.64 42.53
CA ARG A 9 -6.66 156.26 42.89
C ARG A 9 -7.74 155.70 41.97
N ILE A 10 -8.71 156.52 41.59
CA ILE A 10 -9.75 156.14 40.62
C ILE A 10 -9.13 155.88 39.25
N SER A 11 -8.20 156.71 38.78
CA SER A 11 -7.49 156.50 37.51
C SER A 11 -6.69 155.19 37.50
N ALA A 12 -5.93 154.90 38.56
CA ALA A 12 -5.17 153.66 38.68
C ALA A 12 -6.07 152.41 38.71
N LEU A 13 -7.25 152.50 39.34
CA LEU A 13 -8.25 151.43 39.32
C LEU A 13 -8.86 151.23 37.93
N ILE A 14 -9.13 152.32 37.20
CA ILE A 14 -9.63 152.28 35.82
C ILE A 14 -8.57 151.68 34.89
N ASP A 15 -7.30 152.05 35.04
CA ASP A 15 -6.20 151.51 34.25
C ASP A 15 -5.99 150.02 34.53
N LYS A 16 -6.06 149.58 35.80
CA LYS A 16 -6.06 148.15 36.15
C LYS A 16 -7.26 147.41 35.57
N TRP A 17 -8.47 147.97 35.66
CA TRP A 17 -9.66 147.35 35.10
C TRP A 17 -9.59 147.24 33.57
N ASN A 18 -9.10 148.29 32.90
CA ASN A 18 -8.89 148.28 31.46
C ASN A 18 -7.82 147.27 31.04
N GLY A 19 -6.72 147.18 31.79
CA GLY A 19 -5.68 146.16 31.60
C GLY A 19 -6.22 144.75 31.73
N TYR A 20 -6.97 144.47 32.81
CA TYR A 20 -7.60 143.17 33.04
C TYR A 20 -8.64 142.84 31.96
N LYS A 21 -9.48 143.80 31.57
CA LYS A 21 -10.45 143.67 30.49
C LYS A 21 -9.79 143.37 29.14
N ASN A 22 -8.69 144.06 28.83
CA ASN A 22 -7.94 143.84 27.60
C ASN A 22 -7.24 142.47 27.61
N ALA A 23 -6.66 142.05 28.73
CA ALA A 23 -6.08 140.72 28.89
C ALA A 23 -7.14 139.62 28.77
N LEU A 24 -8.34 139.80 29.35
CA LEU A 24 -9.47 138.87 29.19
C LEU A 24 -9.96 138.79 27.74
N ARG A 25 -10.09 139.95 27.08
CA ARG A 25 -10.41 140.01 25.66
C ARG A 25 -9.35 139.27 24.85
N ASP A 26 -8.08 139.51 25.11
CA ASP A 26 -6.99 138.86 24.40
C ASP A 26 -6.93 137.35 24.70
N LEU A 27 -7.24 136.92 25.92
CA LEU A 27 -7.40 135.50 26.27
C LEU A 27 -8.47 134.82 25.41
N LEU A 28 -9.54 135.55 25.06
CA LEU A 28 -10.66 135.08 24.25
C LEU A 28 -10.42 135.21 22.73
N THR A 29 -9.74 136.27 22.28
CA THR A 29 -9.69 136.65 20.86
C THR A 29 -8.32 136.51 20.20
N LYS A 30 -7.22 136.45 20.99
CA LYS A 30 -5.87 136.34 20.43
C LYS A 30 -5.67 134.95 19.85
N LYS A 31 -5.31 134.93 18.56
CA LYS A 31 -5.34 133.76 17.67
C LYS A 31 -4.44 132.59 18.13
N ASP A 32 -3.31 132.85 18.78
CA ASP A 32 -2.41 131.81 19.29
C ASP A 32 -1.45 132.37 20.36
N GLY A 33 -0.90 131.49 21.20
CA GLY A 33 0.07 131.79 22.26
C GLY A 33 -0.54 131.97 23.65
N THR A 34 0.18 132.69 24.50
CA THR A 34 -0.23 132.97 25.87
C THR A 34 -0.53 134.45 26.07
N VAL A 35 -1.25 134.74 27.15
CA VAL A 35 -1.57 136.09 27.64
C VAL A 35 -1.16 136.16 29.09
N ASP A 36 -0.41 137.19 29.41
CA ASP A 36 0.01 137.53 30.75
C ASP A 36 -1.06 138.44 31.38
N MET A 37 -1.62 138.02 32.51
CA MET A 37 -2.65 138.75 33.24
C MET A 37 -2.26 138.94 34.70
N GLU A 38 -2.49 140.13 35.25
CA GLU A 38 -2.31 140.37 36.69
C GLU A 38 -3.50 139.78 37.46
N ASP A 39 -3.24 139.00 38.50
CA ASP A 39 -4.24 138.25 39.28
C ASP A 39 -5.05 139.08 40.29
N GLY A 40 -4.95 140.41 40.23
CA GLY A 40 -5.58 141.35 41.16
C GLY A 40 -4.79 141.58 42.46
N THR A 41 -3.69 140.87 42.70
CA THR A 41 -2.77 141.09 43.83
C THR A 41 -1.44 141.71 43.44
N GLY A 42 -1.13 141.80 42.14
CA GLY A 42 0.13 142.33 41.60
C GLY A 42 0.98 141.29 40.87
N ALA A 43 0.61 140.00 40.91
CA ALA A 43 1.37 138.93 40.26
C ALA A 43 0.85 138.65 38.85
N ILE A 44 1.77 138.44 37.91
CA ILE A 44 1.46 138.11 36.52
C ILE A 44 1.34 136.59 36.34
N VAL A 45 0.22 136.12 35.79
CA VAL A 45 -0.07 134.73 35.44
C VAL A 45 -0.16 134.60 33.92
N THR A 46 0.61 133.67 33.34
CA THR A 46 0.61 133.38 31.90
C THR A 46 -0.36 132.26 31.58
N LEU A 47 -1.44 132.56 30.85
CA LEU A 47 -2.43 131.57 30.44
C LEU A 47 -2.44 131.40 28.93
N PRO A 48 -2.62 130.16 28.41
CA PRO A 48 -2.84 129.95 26.99
C PRO A 48 -4.16 130.59 26.56
N THR A 49 -4.17 131.18 25.36
CA THR A 49 -5.41 131.74 24.81
C THR A 49 -6.41 130.62 24.52
N PHE A 50 -7.71 130.95 24.53
CA PHE A 50 -8.76 130.00 24.24
C PHE A 50 -8.60 129.31 22.86
N PRO A 51 -8.22 130.02 21.77
CA PRO A 51 -7.87 129.36 20.51
C PRO A 51 -6.67 128.41 20.57
N ALA A 52 -5.65 128.71 21.39
CA ALA A 52 -4.47 127.84 21.57
C ALA A 52 -4.81 126.55 22.36
N LEU A 53 -5.66 126.67 23.38
CA LEU A 53 -6.26 125.54 24.09
C LEU A 53 -7.10 124.66 23.14
N GLN A 54 -7.98 125.27 22.34
CA GLN A 54 -8.79 124.55 21.36
C GLN A 54 -7.94 123.78 20.35
N LYS A 55 -6.85 124.39 19.86
CA LYS A 55 -5.88 123.74 18.96
C LYS A 55 -5.20 122.54 19.62
N SER A 56 -4.78 122.66 20.88
CA SER A 56 -4.18 121.55 21.64
C SER A 56 -5.16 120.42 21.89
N VAL A 57 -6.42 120.74 22.22
CA VAL A 57 -7.52 119.77 22.35
C VAL A 57 -7.79 119.05 21.03
N ASN A 58 -7.77 119.76 19.90
CA ASN A 58 -7.93 119.15 18.58
C ASN A 58 -6.77 118.19 18.26
N ILE A 59 -5.52 118.56 18.54
CA ILE A 59 -4.36 117.69 18.36
C ILE A 59 -4.48 116.42 19.21
N LEU A 60 -4.89 116.55 20.47
CA LEU A 60 -5.14 115.41 21.35
C LEU A 60 -6.28 114.51 20.82
N THR A 61 -7.33 115.13 20.30
CA THR A 61 -8.47 114.42 19.69
C THR A 61 -8.03 113.65 18.44
N ASP A 62 -7.25 114.27 17.57
CA ASP A 62 -6.70 113.64 16.37
C ASP A 62 -5.74 112.49 16.73
N SER A 63 -4.88 112.69 17.73
CA SER A 63 -3.98 111.66 18.24
C SER A 63 -4.74 110.48 18.85
N LEU A 64 -5.79 110.74 19.62
CA LEU A 64 -6.64 109.70 20.21
C LEU A 64 -7.40 108.94 19.13
N ASN A 65 -7.98 109.64 18.14
CA ASN A 65 -8.65 109.04 17.00
C ASN A 65 -7.69 108.15 16.21
N GLY A 66 -6.46 108.61 15.94
CA GLY A 66 -5.41 107.82 15.29
C GLY A 66 -5.04 106.55 16.06
N ALA A 67 -4.90 106.64 17.38
CA ALA A 67 -4.63 105.48 18.24
C ALA A 67 -5.80 104.48 18.26
N VAL A 68 -7.04 104.96 18.33
CA VAL A 68 -8.24 104.12 18.27
C VAL A 68 -8.36 103.42 16.92
N SER A 69 -8.10 104.10 15.81
CA SER A 69 -8.07 103.48 14.47
C SER A 69 -6.98 102.41 14.36
N GLN A 70 -5.79 102.64 14.92
CA GLN A 70 -4.74 101.62 14.96
C GLN A 70 -5.16 100.41 15.81
N ALA A 71 -5.76 100.61 16.98
CA ALA A 71 -6.25 99.52 17.82
C ALA A 71 -7.36 98.71 17.14
N GLN A 72 -8.29 99.37 16.44
CA GLN A 72 -9.32 98.72 15.62
C GLN A 72 -8.70 97.90 14.47
N ALA A 73 -7.67 98.42 13.80
CA ALA A 73 -6.96 97.71 12.74
C ALA A 73 -6.23 96.46 13.28
N ILE A 74 -5.55 96.58 14.42
CA ILE A 74 -4.89 95.43 15.09
C ILE A 74 -5.92 94.39 15.51
N ASN A 75 -7.06 94.81 16.07
CA ASN A 75 -8.14 93.91 16.45
C ASN A 75 -8.72 93.17 15.24
N ALA A 76 -9.00 93.88 14.13
CA ALA A 76 -9.47 93.28 12.89
C ALA A 76 -8.46 92.24 12.34
N GLN A 77 -7.17 92.58 12.33
CA GLN A 77 -6.11 91.66 11.92
C GLN A 77 -6.02 90.42 12.82
N THR A 78 -6.21 90.60 14.13
CA THR A 78 -6.20 89.50 15.11
C THR A 78 -7.37 88.53 14.87
N VAL A 79 -8.56 89.06 14.61
CA VAL A 79 -9.75 88.25 14.25
C VAL A 79 -9.51 87.47 12.96
N ILE A 80 -8.87 88.07 11.95
CA ILE A 80 -8.51 87.37 10.71
C ILE A 80 -7.56 86.20 11.00
N TYR A 81 -6.52 86.39 11.81
CA TYR A 81 -5.60 85.31 12.18
C TYR A 81 -6.27 84.21 13.00
N MET A 82 -7.15 84.55 13.93
CA MET A 82 -7.92 83.56 14.70
C MET A 82 -8.83 82.73 13.79
N ASN A 83 -9.56 83.37 12.88
CA ASN A 83 -10.40 82.68 11.90
C ASN A 83 -9.58 81.78 10.97
N ALA A 84 -8.42 82.25 10.50
CA ALA A 84 -7.51 81.45 9.67
C ALA A 84 -6.98 80.21 10.44
N ALA A 85 -6.66 80.37 11.72
CA ALA A 85 -6.23 79.27 12.59
C ALA A 85 -7.35 78.24 12.81
N ASP A 86 -8.58 78.67 13.07
CA ASP A 86 -9.73 77.77 13.25
C ASP A 86 -10.06 77.01 11.95
N VAL A 87 -10.01 77.68 10.79
CA VAL A 87 -10.17 77.03 9.48
C VAL A 87 -9.06 75.99 9.24
N SER A 88 -7.81 76.31 9.58
CA SER A 88 -6.69 75.37 9.46
C SER A 88 -6.84 74.16 10.38
N ALA A 89 -7.31 74.36 11.63
CA ALA A 89 -7.59 73.29 12.56
C ALA A 89 -8.71 72.36 12.05
N LYS A 90 -9.83 72.91 11.58
CA LYS A 90 -10.93 72.13 10.98
C LYS A 90 -10.49 71.36 9.74
N ALA A 91 -9.64 71.96 8.90
CA ALA A 91 -9.07 71.29 7.74
C ALA A 91 -8.17 70.11 8.15
N SER A 92 -7.36 70.28 9.20
CA SER A 92 -6.53 69.21 9.76
C SER A 92 -7.37 68.07 10.35
N ASP A 93 -8.44 68.38 11.08
CA ASP A 93 -9.35 67.36 11.62
C ASP A 93 -10.08 66.59 10.53
N THR A 94 -10.51 67.30 9.47
CA THR A 94 -11.13 66.68 8.28
C THR A 94 -10.13 65.75 7.57
N ALA A 95 -8.88 66.19 7.39
CA ALA A 95 -7.83 65.37 6.79
C ALA A 95 -7.53 64.12 7.64
N ARG A 96 -7.51 64.25 8.97
CA ARG A 96 -7.32 63.12 9.89
C ARG A 96 -8.50 62.13 9.83
N ALA A 97 -9.74 62.63 9.77
CA ALA A 97 -10.93 61.79 9.61
C ALA A 97 -10.91 61.04 8.25
N ALA A 98 -10.55 61.73 7.16
CA ALA A 98 -10.40 61.12 5.85
C ALA A 98 -9.30 60.04 5.82
N ALA A 99 -8.17 60.27 6.50
CA ALA A 99 -7.09 59.29 6.63
C ALA A 99 -7.53 58.03 7.39
N VAL A 100 -8.33 58.18 8.46
CA VAL A 100 -8.91 57.05 9.20
C VAL A 100 -9.85 56.24 8.31
N VAL A 101 -10.77 56.90 7.60
CA VAL A 101 -11.69 56.23 6.66
C VAL A 101 -10.92 55.49 5.55
N ALA A 102 -9.87 56.10 4.98
CA ALA A 102 -9.04 55.46 3.96
C ALA A 102 -8.30 54.23 4.52
N LYS A 103 -7.78 54.31 5.75
CA LYS A 103 -7.15 53.19 6.44
C LYS A 103 -8.16 52.06 6.67
N ASP A 104 -9.35 52.37 7.18
CA ASP A 104 -10.38 51.37 7.46
C ASP A 104 -10.87 50.70 6.17
N ALA A 105 -11.04 51.47 5.09
CA ALA A 105 -11.37 50.94 3.76
C ALA A 105 -10.27 50.01 3.22
N SER A 106 -9.00 50.35 3.41
CA SER A 106 -7.86 49.51 3.01
C SER A 106 -7.77 48.21 3.82
N ALA A 107 -8.12 48.25 5.12
CA ALA A 107 -8.17 47.07 5.95
C ALA A 107 -9.34 46.15 5.57
N ALA A 108 -10.50 46.73 5.22
CA ALA A 108 -11.66 45.99 4.74
C ALA A 108 -11.41 45.31 3.38
N SER A 109 -10.72 45.99 2.45
CA SER A 109 -10.37 45.37 1.16
C SER A 109 -9.33 44.26 1.32
N ALA A 110 -8.36 44.43 2.23
CA ALA A 110 -7.39 43.40 2.55
C ALA A 110 -8.05 42.15 3.18
N SER A 111 -8.99 42.33 4.11
CA SER A 111 -9.70 41.21 4.74
C SER A 111 -10.62 40.47 3.76
N ALA A 112 -11.31 41.18 2.85
CA ALA A 112 -12.10 40.57 1.78
C ALA A 112 -11.22 39.76 0.81
N SER A 113 -10.05 40.30 0.44
CA SER A 113 -9.07 39.61 -0.41
C SER A 113 -8.52 38.35 0.25
N ALA A 114 -8.21 38.42 1.56
CA ALA A 114 -7.77 37.26 2.33
C ALA A 114 -8.86 36.17 2.44
N GLY A 115 -10.12 36.57 2.64
CA GLY A 115 -11.26 35.64 2.64
C GLY A 115 -11.47 34.96 1.29
N SER A 116 -11.28 35.70 0.20
CA SER A 116 -11.37 35.18 -1.18
C SER A 116 -10.21 34.22 -1.51
N ALA A 117 -9.01 34.49 -1.01
CA ALA A 117 -7.87 33.58 -1.11
C ALA A 117 -8.07 32.31 -0.28
N ALA A 118 -8.58 32.42 0.95
CA ALA A 118 -8.85 31.28 1.82
C ALA A 118 -9.93 30.35 1.24
N SER A 119 -11.01 30.92 0.71
CA SER A 119 -12.06 30.15 0.03
C SER A 119 -11.53 29.45 -1.23
N SER A 120 -10.70 30.13 -2.04
CA SER A 120 -10.05 29.52 -3.20
C SER A 120 -9.09 28.38 -2.80
N ALA A 121 -8.29 28.56 -1.75
CA ALA A 121 -7.40 27.53 -1.22
C ALA A 121 -8.15 26.30 -0.70
N ALA A 122 -9.35 26.48 -0.12
CA ALA A 122 -10.20 25.38 0.33
C ALA A 122 -10.83 24.57 -0.83
N GLN A 123 -11.00 25.16 -2.03
CA GLN A 123 -11.53 24.45 -3.20
C GLN A 123 -10.52 23.46 -3.81
N VAL A 124 -9.22 23.73 -3.70
CA VAL A 124 -8.15 22.87 -4.26
C VAL A 124 -8.19 21.42 -3.72
N PRO A 125 -8.21 21.16 -2.39
CA PRO A 125 -8.30 19.80 -1.87
C PRO A 125 -9.64 19.13 -2.19
N LEU A 126 -10.72 19.91 -2.32
CA LEU A 126 -12.04 19.40 -2.68
C LEU A 126 -12.06 18.88 -4.13
N ALA A 127 -11.48 19.65 -5.06
CA ALA A 127 -11.30 19.23 -6.45
C ALA A 127 -10.38 18.01 -6.57
N ALA A 128 -9.29 17.96 -5.81
CA ALA A 128 -8.40 16.80 -5.77
C ALA A 128 -9.12 15.53 -5.27
N ALA A 129 -9.97 15.66 -4.24
CA ALA A 129 -10.78 14.56 -3.73
C ALA A 129 -11.80 14.06 -4.78
N GLN A 130 -12.43 14.98 -5.53
CA GLN A 130 -13.35 14.63 -6.62
C GLN A 130 -12.65 13.87 -7.75
N VAL A 131 -11.44 14.28 -8.14
CA VAL A 131 -10.64 13.56 -9.14
C VAL A 131 -10.28 12.16 -8.64
N LYS A 132 -9.91 12.02 -7.36
CA LYS A 132 -9.63 10.71 -6.77
C LYS A 132 -10.87 9.81 -6.78
N LEU A 133 -12.03 10.33 -6.40
CA LEU A 133 -13.29 9.58 -6.43
C LEU A 133 -13.61 9.09 -7.85
N ALA A 134 -13.41 9.93 -8.87
CA ALA A 134 -13.59 9.53 -10.27
C ALA A 134 -12.60 8.43 -10.68
N ALA A 135 -11.33 8.51 -10.27
CA ALA A 135 -10.33 7.47 -10.54
C ALA A 135 -10.65 6.13 -9.84
N ASP A 136 -11.13 6.19 -8.60
CA ASP A 136 -11.57 5.01 -7.84
C ASP A 136 -12.79 4.35 -8.54
N GLN A 137 -13.73 5.14 -9.08
CA GLN A 137 -14.87 4.65 -9.85
C GLN A 137 -14.45 3.96 -11.17
N VAL A 138 -13.47 4.51 -11.88
CA VAL A 138 -12.91 3.87 -13.09
C VAL A 138 -12.25 2.54 -12.75
N THR A 139 -11.53 2.48 -11.63
CA THR A 139 -10.90 1.24 -11.15
C THR A 139 -11.96 0.17 -10.83
N LEU A 140 -13.05 0.56 -10.16
CA LEU A 140 -14.16 -0.34 -9.88
C LEU A 140 -14.82 -0.84 -11.17
N ALA A 141 -15.12 0.05 -12.12
CA ALA A 141 -15.70 -0.32 -13.41
C ALA A 141 -14.82 -1.30 -14.17
N THR A 142 -13.49 -1.11 -14.15
CA THR A 142 -12.52 -2.02 -14.78
C THR A 142 -12.52 -3.41 -14.13
N SER A 143 -12.65 -3.46 -12.80
CA SER A 143 -12.77 -4.73 -12.05
C SER A 143 -14.05 -5.48 -12.42
N GLU A 144 -15.19 -4.79 -12.50
CA GLU A 144 -16.47 -5.40 -12.91
C GLU A 144 -16.45 -5.93 -14.35
N VAL A 145 -15.80 -5.20 -15.28
CA VAL A 145 -15.58 -5.70 -16.65
C VAL A 145 -14.72 -6.97 -16.67
N THR A 146 -13.68 -7.03 -15.83
CA THR A 146 -12.82 -8.22 -15.71
C THR A 146 -13.61 -9.43 -15.18
N LYS A 147 -14.47 -9.22 -14.18
CA LYS A 147 -15.38 -10.25 -13.65
C LYS A 147 -16.36 -10.73 -14.72
N ALA A 148 -16.97 -9.80 -15.46
CA ALA A 148 -17.90 -10.13 -16.55
C ALA A 148 -17.20 -10.92 -17.67
N THR A 149 -15.97 -10.55 -18.02
CA THR A 149 -15.14 -11.27 -19.00
C THR A 149 -14.84 -12.69 -18.52
N THR A 150 -14.46 -12.85 -17.25
CA THR A 150 -14.21 -14.17 -16.65
C THR A 150 -15.46 -15.05 -16.65
N GLN A 151 -16.62 -14.49 -16.31
CA GLN A 151 -17.90 -15.21 -16.37
C GLN A 151 -18.23 -15.65 -17.80
N ALA A 152 -18.00 -14.80 -18.81
CA ALA A 152 -18.20 -15.15 -20.21
C ALA A 152 -17.28 -16.31 -20.64
N THR A 153 -16.00 -16.31 -20.24
CA THR A 153 -15.07 -17.42 -20.49
C THR A 153 -15.52 -18.72 -19.82
N ASN A 154 -15.99 -18.66 -18.56
CA ASN A 154 -16.49 -19.83 -17.85
C ASN A 154 -17.77 -20.40 -18.49
N ALA A 155 -18.67 -19.52 -18.95
CA ALA A 155 -19.88 -19.93 -19.68
C ALA A 155 -19.53 -20.61 -21.01
N ALA A 156 -18.55 -20.08 -21.75
CA ALA A 156 -18.05 -20.70 -22.99
C ALA A 156 -17.44 -22.08 -22.72
N GLY A 157 -16.61 -22.22 -21.69
CA GLY A 157 -16.04 -23.51 -21.27
C GLY A 157 -17.12 -24.54 -20.89
N SER A 158 -18.16 -24.09 -20.19
CA SER A 158 -19.31 -24.93 -19.83
C SER A 158 -20.09 -25.39 -21.07
N ALA A 159 -20.27 -24.52 -22.07
CA ALA A 159 -20.90 -24.88 -23.34
C ALA A 159 -20.08 -25.92 -24.12
N THR A 160 -18.75 -25.78 -24.16
CA THR A 160 -17.86 -26.78 -24.78
C THR A 160 -17.95 -28.14 -24.06
N ALA A 161 -17.97 -28.15 -22.73
CA ALA A 161 -18.11 -29.38 -21.95
C ALA A 161 -19.46 -30.08 -22.18
N ALA A 162 -20.55 -29.29 -22.30
CA ALA A 162 -21.87 -29.82 -22.65
C ALA A 162 -21.89 -30.43 -24.05
N ALA A 163 -21.25 -29.78 -25.03
CA ALA A 163 -21.12 -30.32 -26.39
C ALA A 163 -20.33 -31.64 -26.42
N GLY A 164 -19.22 -31.74 -25.68
CA GLY A 164 -18.46 -32.99 -25.55
C GLY A 164 -19.25 -34.12 -24.89
N SER A 165 -20.08 -33.78 -23.90
CA SER A 165 -20.99 -34.74 -23.25
C SER A 165 -22.07 -35.25 -24.21
N ALA A 166 -22.63 -34.36 -25.05
CA ALA A 166 -23.59 -34.73 -26.09
C ALA A 166 -22.98 -35.65 -27.16
N ALA A 167 -21.75 -35.37 -27.59
CA ALA A 167 -21.03 -36.23 -28.54
C ALA A 167 -20.79 -37.64 -27.97
N THR A 168 -20.38 -37.72 -26.69
CA THR A 168 -20.19 -39.00 -25.98
C THR A 168 -21.50 -39.79 -25.88
N ALA A 169 -22.62 -39.11 -25.62
CA ALA A 169 -23.93 -39.73 -25.59
C ALA A 169 -24.32 -40.29 -26.97
N GLY A 170 -24.01 -39.57 -28.06
CA GLY A 170 -24.19 -40.04 -29.43
C GLY A 170 -23.44 -41.35 -29.71
N THR A 171 -22.13 -41.40 -29.42
CA THR A 171 -21.32 -42.61 -29.61
C THR A 171 -21.85 -43.81 -28.80
N LYS A 172 -22.35 -43.57 -27.57
CA LYS A 172 -22.97 -44.62 -26.76
C LYS A 172 -24.28 -45.12 -27.39
N ALA A 173 -25.08 -44.24 -27.99
CA ALA A 173 -26.29 -44.62 -28.71
C ALA A 173 -25.97 -45.46 -29.97
N ASP A 174 -24.93 -45.10 -30.73
CA ASP A 174 -24.47 -45.88 -31.89
C ASP A 174 -23.98 -47.27 -31.48
N THR A 175 -23.25 -47.34 -30.37
CA THR A 175 -22.78 -48.61 -29.78
C THR A 175 -23.97 -49.47 -29.35
N ALA A 176 -24.97 -48.90 -28.68
CA ALA A 176 -26.17 -49.61 -28.27
C ALA A 176 -26.95 -50.13 -29.48
N THR A 177 -27.05 -49.33 -30.55
CA THR A 177 -27.68 -49.74 -31.83
C THR A 177 -26.94 -50.93 -32.45
N THR A 178 -25.61 -50.86 -32.51
CA THR A 178 -24.77 -51.96 -33.03
C THR A 178 -24.96 -53.24 -32.20
N GLN A 179 -24.96 -53.13 -30.87
CA GLN A 179 -25.17 -54.28 -29.99
C GLN A 179 -26.58 -54.89 -30.14
N ALA A 180 -27.61 -54.05 -30.36
CA ALA A 180 -28.95 -54.53 -30.65
C ALA A 180 -28.97 -55.35 -31.95
N SER A 181 -28.31 -54.89 -33.02
CA SER A 181 -28.19 -55.66 -34.27
C SER A 181 -27.43 -56.98 -34.08
N ILE A 182 -26.35 -57.00 -33.30
CA ILE A 182 -25.60 -58.23 -32.97
C ILE A 182 -26.52 -59.21 -32.23
N ALA A 183 -27.28 -58.74 -31.24
CA ALA A 183 -28.22 -59.57 -30.50
C ALA A 183 -29.30 -60.17 -31.41
N THR A 184 -29.84 -59.38 -32.34
CA THR A 184 -30.78 -59.88 -33.37
C THR A 184 -30.15 -60.98 -34.22
N ASN A 185 -28.94 -60.77 -34.72
CA ASN A 185 -28.25 -61.77 -35.55
C ASN A 185 -27.97 -63.07 -34.78
N GLN A 186 -27.59 -62.99 -33.50
CA GLN A 186 -27.39 -64.16 -32.66
C GLN A 186 -28.71 -64.92 -32.41
N ALA A 187 -29.83 -64.21 -32.21
CA ALA A 187 -31.14 -64.83 -32.07
C ALA A 187 -31.57 -65.58 -33.34
N THR A 188 -31.32 -65.00 -34.52
CA THR A 188 -31.56 -65.65 -35.82
C THR A 188 -30.69 -66.90 -35.98
N ALA A 189 -29.39 -66.82 -35.68
CA ALA A 189 -28.47 -67.95 -35.75
C ALA A 189 -28.85 -69.09 -34.79
N SER A 190 -29.29 -68.76 -33.57
CA SER A 190 -29.79 -69.74 -32.60
C SER A 190 -31.04 -70.46 -33.12
N SER A 191 -31.98 -69.73 -33.74
CA SER A 191 -33.20 -70.32 -34.31
C SER A 191 -32.90 -71.24 -35.49
N ALA A 192 -31.95 -70.86 -36.36
CA ALA A 192 -31.47 -71.71 -37.45
C ALA A 192 -30.80 -72.99 -36.92
N SER A 193 -29.98 -72.87 -35.87
CA SER A 193 -29.31 -74.00 -35.22
C SER A 193 -30.32 -74.97 -34.58
N ALA A 194 -31.35 -74.45 -33.92
CA ALA A 194 -32.45 -75.26 -33.37
C ALA A 194 -33.20 -76.02 -34.47
N THR A 195 -33.44 -75.37 -35.62
CA THR A 195 -34.08 -76.00 -36.78
C THR A 195 -33.22 -77.12 -37.34
N ALA A 196 -31.91 -76.87 -37.54
CA ALA A 196 -30.97 -77.88 -38.02
C ALA A 196 -30.84 -79.08 -37.06
N ALA A 197 -30.89 -78.84 -35.75
CA ALA A 197 -30.90 -79.89 -34.74
C ALA A 197 -32.17 -80.76 -34.84
N ASN A 198 -33.35 -80.16 -34.97
CA ASN A 198 -34.61 -80.88 -35.15
C ASN A 198 -34.62 -81.70 -36.46
N THR A 199 -34.13 -81.13 -37.56
CA THR A 199 -33.98 -81.87 -38.82
C THR A 199 -33.03 -83.04 -38.66
N SER A 200 -31.90 -82.85 -37.99
CA SER A 200 -30.91 -83.92 -37.73
C SER A 200 -31.48 -85.02 -36.83
N GLN A 201 -32.25 -84.67 -35.79
CA GLN A 201 -32.95 -85.63 -34.94
C GLN A 201 -33.96 -86.46 -35.75
N THR A 202 -34.76 -85.80 -36.58
CA THR A 202 -35.74 -86.46 -37.46
C THR A 202 -35.04 -87.40 -38.42
N LEU A 203 -33.96 -86.93 -39.05
CA LEU A 203 -33.17 -87.71 -39.98
C LEU A 203 -32.51 -88.91 -39.29
N ALA A 204 -31.97 -88.75 -38.09
CA ALA A 204 -31.40 -89.84 -37.29
C ALA A 204 -32.46 -90.88 -36.91
N LEU A 205 -33.67 -90.45 -36.53
CA LEU A 205 -34.78 -91.37 -36.24
C LEU A 205 -35.17 -92.17 -37.49
N ASN A 206 -35.22 -91.51 -38.66
CA ASN A 206 -35.47 -92.17 -39.94
C ASN A 206 -34.35 -93.15 -40.31
N TYR A 207 -33.09 -92.75 -40.13
CA TYR A 207 -31.94 -93.65 -40.33
C TYR A 207 -31.96 -94.84 -39.37
N ALA A 208 -32.49 -94.72 -38.15
CA ALA A 208 -32.61 -95.86 -37.26
C ALA A 208 -33.79 -96.78 -37.64
N ASN A 209 -34.96 -96.20 -37.95
CA ASN A 209 -36.24 -96.92 -37.89
C ASN A 209 -37.08 -96.94 -39.18
N ALA A 210 -36.68 -96.24 -40.25
CA ALA A 210 -37.49 -96.22 -41.48
C ALA A 210 -37.70 -97.65 -42.02
N ALA A 211 -38.89 -97.86 -42.61
CA ALA A 211 -39.29 -99.16 -43.12
C ALA A 211 -38.33 -99.68 -44.19
N VAL A 212 -38.27 -101.00 -44.34
CA VAL A 212 -37.42 -101.66 -45.34
C VAL A 212 -37.84 -101.21 -46.75
N ASN A 213 -36.87 -100.89 -47.60
CA ASN A 213 -37.04 -100.35 -48.97
C ASN A 213 -37.60 -98.92 -49.04
N VAL A 214 -37.56 -98.18 -47.94
CA VAL A 214 -37.80 -96.73 -47.94
C VAL A 214 -36.45 -96.02 -47.83
N GLU A 215 -36.15 -95.18 -48.81
CA GLU A 215 -34.96 -94.33 -48.78
C GLU A 215 -35.14 -93.21 -47.74
N VAL A 216 -34.13 -93.02 -46.89
CA VAL A 216 -34.08 -91.95 -45.90
C VAL A 216 -33.52 -90.67 -46.52
N THR A 217 -32.53 -90.83 -47.40
CA THR A 217 -32.07 -89.82 -48.37
C THR A 217 -31.80 -90.53 -49.69
N PRO A 218 -31.76 -89.84 -50.84
CA PRO A 218 -31.56 -90.48 -52.13
C PRO A 218 -30.37 -91.46 -52.11
N GLY A 219 -30.65 -92.74 -52.34
CA GLY A 219 -29.65 -93.82 -52.34
C GLY A 219 -29.19 -94.36 -50.97
N ASN A 220 -29.70 -93.86 -49.84
CA ASN A 220 -29.36 -94.36 -48.50
C ASN A 220 -30.60 -94.89 -47.75
N TYR A 221 -30.46 -96.05 -47.13
CA TYR A 221 -31.52 -96.76 -46.38
C TYR A 221 -31.23 -96.82 -44.87
N SER A 222 -32.24 -97.16 -44.05
CA SER A 222 -32.12 -97.21 -42.60
C SER A 222 -31.21 -98.36 -42.10
N ALA A 223 -30.68 -98.22 -40.89
CA ALA A 223 -30.01 -99.28 -40.14
C ALA A 223 -30.91 -100.51 -39.97
N ARG A 224 -32.24 -100.33 -39.87
CA ARG A 224 -33.19 -101.45 -39.91
C ARG A 224 -33.17 -102.20 -41.25
N HIS A 225 -33.05 -101.49 -42.38
CA HIS A 225 -32.87 -102.11 -43.71
C HIS A 225 -31.52 -102.82 -43.79
N TRP A 226 -30.42 -102.15 -43.46
CA TRP A 226 -29.09 -102.76 -43.52
C TRP A 226 -28.88 -103.87 -42.50
N ALA A 227 -29.50 -103.84 -41.31
CA ALA A 227 -29.46 -104.96 -40.38
C ALA A 227 -30.18 -106.19 -40.97
N GLU A 228 -31.27 -105.99 -41.71
CA GLU A 228 -31.94 -107.07 -42.44
C GLU A 228 -31.09 -107.57 -43.63
N GLN A 229 -30.45 -106.67 -44.39
CA GLN A 229 -29.52 -107.03 -45.48
C GLN A 229 -28.19 -107.62 -44.98
N ALA A 230 -27.70 -107.21 -43.81
CA ALA A 230 -26.47 -107.71 -43.19
C ALA A 230 -26.73 -109.04 -42.48
N ARG A 231 -27.90 -109.25 -41.87
CA ARG A 231 -28.36 -110.59 -41.50
C ARG A 231 -28.34 -111.54 -42.71
N LEU A 232 -28.56 -111.02 -43.92
CA LEU A 232 -28.37 -111.75 -45.17
C LEU A 232 -26.90 -111.82 -45.66
N ASN A 233 -25.98 -110.97 -45.17
CA ASN A 233 -24.61 -110.77 -45.68
C ASN A 233 -23.46 -110.84 -44.62
N VAL A 234 -23.63 -111.36 -43.39
CA VAL A 234 -22.53 -111.58 -42.42
C VAL A 234 -21.48 -112.53 -43.02
N LEU A 235 -20.53 -111.95 -43.75
CA LEU A 235 -19.47 -112.61 -44.52
C LEU A 235 -18.22 -111.71 -44.74
N GLY A 236 -17.97 -110.64 -43.97
CA GLY A 236 -16.71 -109.85 -44.12
C GLY A 236 -16.44 -108.73 -43.10
N SER A 237 -15.75 -109.03 -41.99
CA SER A 237 -15.32 -108.06 -40.96
C SER A 237 -13.84 -107.65 -41.13
N LEU A 238 -13.43 -106.49 -40.59
CA LEU A 238 -12.02 -106.05 -40.56
C LEU A 238 -11.17 -106.94 -39.64
N VAL A 239 -10.04 -107.42 -40.13
CA VAL A 239 -9.15 -108.36 -39.45
C VAL A 239 -7.79 -107.71 -39.27
N PHE A 240 -7.38 -107.48 -38.02
CA PHE A 240 -6.03 -106.99 -37.75
C PHE A 240 -5.01 -108.09 -38.02
N LYS A 241 -4.03 -107.81 -38.88
CA LYS A 241 -3.02 -108.80 -39.29
C LYS A 241 -1.62 -108.53 -38.74
N GLY A 242 -1.41 -107.38 -38.10
CA GLY A 242 -0.20 -107.10 -37.32
C GLY A 242 0.59 -105.87 -37.79
N ARG A 243 1.89 -105.87 -37.51
CA ARG A 243 2.82 -104.79 -37.89
C ARG A 243 3.40 -105.03 -39.27
N PHE A 244 3.46 -103.99 -40.09
CA PHE A 244 4.00 -104.03 -41.44
C PHE A 244 5.31 -103.25 -41.53
N ASP A 245 6.22 -103.72 -42.37
CA ASP A 245 7.52 -103.13 -42.63
C ASP A 245 7.53 -102.63 -44.07
N ALA A 246 7.41 -101.31 -44.23
CA ALA A 246 7.28 -100.68 -45.55
C ALA A 246 8.62 -100.53 -46.28
N SER A 247 9.75 -100.83 -45.62
CA SER A 247 11.09 -100.75 -46.24
C SER A 247 11.31 -101.80 -47.32
N LYS A 248 10.52 -102.88 -47.30
CA LYS A 248 10.58 -103.99 -48.26
C LYS A 248 9.99 -103.67 -49.63
N GLY A 249 9.38 -102.50 -49.81
CA GLY A 249 8.97 -101.98 -51.12
C GLY A 249 7.76 -102.66 -51.77
N ALA A 250 7.07 -103.57 -51.07
CA ALA A 250 5.93 -104.32 -51.59
C ALA A 250 4.81 -104.46 -50.56
N LEU A 251 3.56 -104.31 -51.00
CA LEU A 251 2.36 -104.46 -50.16
C LEU A 251 2.15 -105.92 -49.71
N PRO A 252 1.41 -106.19 -48.61
CA PRO A 252 1.14 -107.56 -48.16
C PRO A 252 0.43 -108.40 -49.24
N ALA A 253 0.92 -109.63 -49.45
CA ALA A 253 0.41 -110.55 -50.45
C ALA A 253 -0.82 -111.33 -49.98
N ALA A 254 -1.72 -111.66 -50.91
CA ALA A 254 -2.99 -112.36 -50.67
C ALA A 254 -3.87 -111.74 -49.55
N PRO A 255 -4.20 -110.45 -49.65
CA PRO A 255 -5.06 -109.82 -48.65
C PRO A 255 -6.50 -110.31 -48.75
N ASN A 256 -7.12 -110.55 -47.61
CA ASN A 256 -8.56 -110.74 -47.53
C ASN A 256 -9.23 -109.39 -47.29
N LEU A 257 -10.44 -109.22 -47.82
CA LEU A 257 -11.26 -108.04 -47.55
C LEU A 257 -11.28 -107.74 -46.04
N GLY A 258 -10.84 -106.54 -45.69
CA GLY A 258 -10.81 -106.05 -44.32
C GLY A 258 -9.51 -106.31 -43.54
N ASP A 259 -8.51 -106.96 -44.14
CA ASP A 259 -7.19 -107.07 -43.53
C ASP A 259 -6.57 -105.66 -43.32
N PHE A 260 -6.05 -105.38 -42.12
CA PHE A 260 -5.32 -104.13 -41.87
C PHE A 260 -4.04 -104.34 -41.05
N TYR A 261 -3.05 -103.46 -41.27
CA TYR A 261 -1.73 -103.48 -40.65
C TYR A 261 -1.29 -102.09 -40.16
N LEU A 262 -0.36 -102.05 -39.21
CA LEU A 262 0.30 -100.83 -38.69
C LEU A 262 1.76 -100.77 -39.13
N VAL A 263 2.19 -99.68 -39.78
CA VAL A 263 3.57 -99.50 -40.23
C VAL A 263 4.49 -99.34 -39.03
N SER A 264 5.45 -100.26 -38.91
CA SER A 264 6.46 -100.29 -37.85
C SER A 264 7.83 -99.81 -38.31
N VAL A 265 8.10 -99.84 -39.62
CA VAL A 265 9.35 -99.39 -40.23
C VAL A 265 9.00 -98.60 -41.49
N ALA A 266 9.53 -97.38 -41.60
CA ALA A 266 9.23 -96.48 -42.71
C ALA A 266 9.84 -96.98 -44.03
N GLY A 267 9.17 -96.70 -45.14
CA GLY A 267 9.65 -97.06 -46.47
C GLY A 267 8.75 -96.51 -47.56
N THR A 268 9.17 -96.68 -48.82
CA THR A 268 8.43 -96.18 -49.98
C THR A 268 7.99 -97.37 -50.82
N ILE A 269 6.68 -97.47 -51.07
CA ILE A 269 6.08 -98.52 -51.89
C ILE A 269 5.35 -97.84 -53.04
N SER A 270 5.69 -98.20 -54.29
CA SER A 270 5.08 -97.64 -55.50
C SER A 270 4.93 -96.11 -55.49
N SER A 271 6.02 -95.41 -55.13
CA SER A 271 6.11 -93.94 -55.02
C SER A 271 5.36 -93.28 -53.85
N VAL A 272 4.70 -94.04 -52.98
CA VAL A 272 4.05 -93.54 -51.75
C VAL A 272 4.94 -93.82 -50.54
N LYS A 273 5.28 -92.77 -49.79
CA LYS A 273 6.12 -92.85 -48.57
C LYS A 273 5.27 -93.15 -47.35
N TYR A 274 5.56 -94.24 -46.67
CA TYR A 274 4.93 -94.65 -45.41
C TYR A 274 5.87 -94.33 -44.24
N GLY A 275 5.38 -93.54 -43.28
CA GLY A 275 6.05 -93.27 -42.01
C GLY A 275 5.76 -94.35 -40.97
N VAL A 276 6.64 -94.49 -39.98
CA VAL A 276 6.35 -95.33 -38.80
C VAL A 276 5.12 -94.76 -38.10
N GLY A 277 4.11 -95.60 -37.88
CA GLY A 277 2.84 -95.21 -37.26
C GLY A 277 1.68 -94.97 -38.23
N ASP A 278 1.91 -95.01 -39.55
CA ASP A 278 0.82 -95.00 -40.54
C ASP A 278 0.07 -96.35 -40.54
N MET A 279 -1.19 -96.36 -40.99
CA MET A 279 -2.00 -97.58 -41.12
C MET A 279 -2.16 -97.98 -42.59
N LEU A 280 -2.10 -99.28 -42.88
CA LEU A 280 -2.49 -99.86 -44.18
C LEU A 280 -3.78 -100.66 -44.03
N PHE A 281 -4.70 -100.46 -44.95
CA PHE A 281 -6.02 -101.06 -44.94
C PHE A 281 -6.37 -101.67 -46.30
N TYR A 282 -6.85 -102.92 -46.35
CA TYR A 282 -7.27 -103.55 -47.59
C TYR A 282 -8.79 -103.52 -47.76
N ASP A 283 -9.25 -102.82 -48.80
CA ASP A 283 -10.66 -102.55 -49.08
C ASP A 283 -11.38 -103.68 -49.87
N GLY A 284 -10.67 -104.78 -50.17
CA GLY A 284 -11.15 -105.87 -51.02
C GLY A 284 -10.54 -105.88 -52.42
N THR A 285 -9.99 -104.75 -52.86
CA THR A 285 -9.38 -104.56 -54.18
C THR A 285 -8.01 -103.90 -54.14
N SER A 286 -7.71 -103.07 -53.14
CA SER A 286 -6.49 -102.29 -53.03
C SER A 286 -6.11 -101.97 -51.57
N TRP A 287 -4.85 -101.58 -51.35
CA TRP A 287 -4.33 -101.17 -50.05
C TRP A 287 -4.27 -99.64 -49.93
N ASP A 288 -4.97 -99.07 -48.94
CA ASP A 288 -5.01 -97.64 -48.64
C ASP A 288 -4.15 -97.26 -47.43
N ARG A 289 -3.65 -96.01 -47.41
CA ARG A 289 -2.81 -95.44 -46.34
C ARG A 289 -3.57 -94.40 -45.51
N ILE A 290 -3.40 -94.46 -44.19
CA ILE A 290 -3.83 -93.40 -43.25
C ILE A 290 -2.58 -92.83 -42.55
N ASP A 291 -2.32 -91.53 -42.67
CA ASP A 291 -1.15 -90.87 -42.07
C ASP A 291 -1.36 -90.49 -40.59
N ASN A 292 -0.27 -90.37 -39.83
CA ASN A 292 -0.30 -90.00 -38.41
C ASN A 292 0.75 -88.93 -37.99
N GLN A 293 1.00 -87.88 -38.79
CA GLN A 293 1.98 -86.83 -38.43
C GLN A 293 1.33 -85.50 -38.03
N THR A 294 1.41 -85.13 -36.74
CA THR A 294 0.88 -83.86 -36.21
C THR A 294 1.94 -82.76 -36.18
N VAL A 295 1.78 -81.70 -37.00
CA VAL A 295 2.58 -80.46 -36.93
C VAL A 295 1.67 -79.24 -36.73
N VAL A 296 2.10 -78.30 -35.87
CA VAL A 296 1.43 -77.00 -35.70
C VAL A 296 1.60 -76.19 -37.00
N GLN A 297 0.48 -75.86 -37.65
CA GLN A 297 0.51 -75.26 -38.98
C GLN A 297 0.94 -73.77 -39.01
N SER A 298 0.64 -72.96 -38.00
CA SER A 298 1.34 -71.67 -37.77
C SER A 298 0.92 -70.98 -36.45
N VAL A 299 1.82 -70.16 -35.89
CA VAL A 299 1.53 -69.08 -34.92
C VAL A 299 2.27 -67.83 -35.40
N ALA A 300 1.54 -66.77 -35.77
CA ALA A 300 2.10 -65.54 -36.35
C ALA A 300 3.09 -65.79 -37.52
N GLY A 301 2.85 -66.84 -38.32
CA GLY A 301 3.69 -67.23 -39.46
C GLY A 301 4.90 -68.12 -39.12
N ARG A 302 5.12 -68.50 -37.85
CA ARG A 302 6.17 -69.44 -37.44
C ARG A 302 5.60 -70.85 -37.20
N THR A 303 6.38 -71.89 -37.51
CA THR A 303 6.04 -73.30 -37.28
C THR A 303 7.02 -73.96 -36.31
N GLY A 304 6.63 -75.08 -35.67
CA GLY A 304 7.48 -75.80 -34.72
C GLY A 304 7.49 -75.22 -33.30
N ASN A 305 8.65 -75.23 -32.63
CA ASN A 305 8.80 -74.72 -31.26
C ASN A 305 8.89 -73.18 -31.26
N VAL A 306 7.83 -72.49 -30.86
CA VAL A 306 7.70 -71.03 -31.03
C VAL A 306 8.00 -70.29 -29.72
N VAL A 307 9.01 -69.40 -29.75
CA VAL A 307 9.24 -68.35 -28.75
C VAL A 307 8.83 -67.01 -29.37
N VAL A 308 7.99 -66.23 -28.67
CA VAL A 308 7.33 -65.01 -29.18
C VAL A 308 7.87 -63.77 -28.46
N SER A 309 8.20 -62.71 -29.22
CA SER A 309 8.50 -61.35 -28.73
C SER A 309 7.41 -60.34 -29.13
N ILE A 310 7.42 -59.14 -28.54
CA ILE A 310 6.40 -58.09 -28.80
C ILE A 310 6.32 -57.71 -30.29
N SER A 311 7.47 -57.75 -30.99
CA SER A 311 7.55 -57.51 -32.44
C SER A 311 6.78 -58.52 -33.29
N ASP A 312 6.51 -59.71 -32.76
CA ASP A 312 5.85 -60.79 -33.48
C ASP A 312 4.33 -60.65 -33.47
N LEU A 313 3.81 -59.73 -32.65
CA LEU A 313 2.39 -59.43 -32.50
C LEU A 313 2.13 -58.04 -33.07
N ALA A 314 1.76 -58.00 -34.35
CA ALA A 314 1.48 -56.76 -35.07
C ALA A 314 0.51 -55.87 -34.28
N GLY A 315 0.89 -54.60 -34.07
CA GLY A 315 0.09 -53.60 -33.37
C GLY A 315 0.25 -53.55 -31.84
N LEU A 316 0.93 -54.52 -31.22
CA LEU A 316 1.09 -54.55 -29.76
C LEU A 316 1.95 -53.38 -29.23
N GLN A 317 3.03 -53.02 -29.94
CA GLN A 317 3.89 -51.88 -29.59
C GLN A 317 3.11 -50.57 -29.59
N GLY A 318 2.36 -50.29 -30.66
CA GLY A 318 1.54 -49.08 -30.76
C GLY A 318 0.41 -49.03 -29.72
N ALA A 319 -0.17 -50.17 -29.35
CA ALA A 319 -1.18 -50.26 -28.30
C ALA A 319 -0.61 -49.94 -26.90
N LEU A 320 0.67 -50.30 -26.64
CA LEU A 320 1.38 -49.98 -25.40
C LEU A 320 1.75 -48.49 -25.35
N ASP A 321 2.33 -47.95 -26.43
CA ASP A 321 2.71 -46.53 -26.51
C ASP A 321 1.49 -45.61 -26.38
N SER A 322 0.34 -46.03 -26.92
CA SER A 322 -0.91 -45.29 -26.81
C SER A 322 -1.47 -45.21 -25.38
N LYS A 323 -1.02 -46.03 -24.43
CA LYS A 323 -1.44 -45.92 -23.01
C LYS A 323 -0.94 -44.63 -22.35
N GLN A 324 0.16 -44.06 -22.82
CA GLN A 324 0.65 -42.77 -22.32
C GLN A 324 -0.24 -41.60 -22.79
N ASN A 325 -0.86 -41.70 -23.97
CA ASN A 325 -1.79 -40.71 -24.54
C ASN A 325 -3.19 -40.73 -23.89
N LEU A 326 -3.51 -41.75 -23.09
CA LEU A 326 -4.81 -41.92 -22.43
C LEU A 326 -4.98 -41.11 -21.12
N LEU A 327 -3.97 -40.36 -20.69
CA LEU A 327 -4.01 -39.59 -19.45
C LEU A 327 -4.94 -38.36 -19.52
N GLY A 328 -5.26 -37.86 -20.73
CA GLY A 328 -6.23 -36.78 -20.94
C GLY A 328 -5.75 -35.36 -20.52
N PHE A 329 -4.49 -35.22 -20.10
CA PHE A 329 -3.83 -33.94 -19.83
C PHE A 329 -2.34 -34.01 -20.23
N THR A 330 -1.72 -32.87 -20.55
CA THR A 330 -0.27 -32.79 -20.78
C THR A 330 0.45 -32.94 -19.44
N PRO A 331 1.19 -34.03 -19.20
CA PRO A 331 1.95 -34.16 -17.96
C PRO A 331 3.07 -33.12 -17.94
N VAL A 332 3.30 -32.49 -16.79
CA VAL A 332 4.51 -31.69 -16.58
C VAL A 332 5.71 -32.64 -16.49
N GLN A 333 6.73 -32.40 -17.32
CA GLN A 333 7.96 -33.17 -17.23
C GLN A 333 8.66 -32.83 -15.92
N GLN A 334 8.97 -33.87 -15.15
CA GLN A 334 9.64 -33.73 -13.86
C GLN A 334 11.16 -33.93 -14.05
N GLY A 335 11.95 -32.88 -13.79
CA GLY A 335 13.40 -32.92 -13.89
C GLY A 335 13.93 -32.98 -15.33
N GLY A 336 15.27 -33.10 -15.47
CA GLY A 336 15.95 -33.29 -16.75
C GLY A 336 16.12 -32.04 -17.62
N GLY A 337 15.67 -30.87 -17.17
CA GLY A 337 16.04 -29.58 -17.77
C GLY A 337 17.50 -29.20 -17.52
N ILE A 338 17.99 -28.17 -18.21
CA ILE A 338 19.36 -27.66 -18.00
C ILE A 338 19.54 -27.26 -16.53
N GLY A 339 20.55 -27.83 -15.86
CA GLY A 339 20.83 -27.58 -14.44
C GLY A 339 19.91 -28.33 -13.46
N GLN A 340 19.09 -29.29 -13.93
CA GLN A 340 18.25 -30.14 -13.08
C GLN A 340 18.77 -31.58 -13.07
N SER A 341 18.71 -32.20 -11.89
CA SER A 341 18.94 -33.64 -11.72
C SER A 341 17.68 -34.45 -12.06
N THR A 342 17.77 -35.78 -11.97
CA THR A 342 16.67 -36.72 -12.27
C THR A 342 15.89 -37.17 -11.02
N ASN A 343 15.95 -36.41 -9.93
CA ASN A 343 15.35 -36.79 -8.65
C ASN A 343 13.82 -36.90 -8.74
N LYS A 344 13.24 -37.77 -7.91
CA LYS A 344 11.79 -37.94 -7.84
C LYS A 344 11.16 -36.86 -6.97
N VAL A 345 10.19 -36.12 -7.51
CA VAL A 345 9.44 -35.07 -6.80
C VAL A 345 8.09 -35.62 -6.42
N TYR A 346 7.81 -35.62 -5.12
CA TYR A 346 6.51 -36.00 -4.57
C TYR A 346 5.79 -34.73 -4.13
N ILE A 347 4.57 -34.51 -4.64
CA ILE A 347 3.67 -33.45 -4.19
C ILE A 347 2.41 -34.11 -3.65
N GLY A 348 2.06 -33.84 -2.39
CA GLY A 348 0.94 -34.54 -1.75
C GLY A 348 0.45 -33.92 -0.45
N TRP A 349 -0.68 -34.41 0.05
CA TRP A 349 -1.29 -33.95 1.28
C TRP A 349 -0.63 -34.60 2.51
N GLY A 350 -0.01 -33.79 3.38
CA GLY A 350 0.67 -34.24 4.60
C GLY A 350 -0.24 -34.38 5.82
N GLY A 351 -1.57 -34.40 5.65
CA GLY A 351 -2.56 -34.45 6.73
C GLY A 351 -3.11 -33.08 7.15
N SER A 352 -2.35 -32.00 6.95
CA SER A 352 -2.80 -30.62 7.25
C SER A 352 -2.47 -29.60 6.15
N LYS A 353 -1.44 -29.86 5.34
CA LYS A 353 -0.97 -28.95 4.28
C LYS A 353 -0.42 -29.74 3.10
N LEU A 354 -0.37 -29.08 1.95
CA LEU A 354 0.34 -29.57 0.76
C LEU A 354 1.85 -29.56 1.04
N LYS A 355 2.53 -30.67 0.76
CA LYS A 355 3.97 -30.89 0.98
C LYS A 355 4.70 -31.27 -0.30
N VAL A 356 5.99 -30.97 -0.32
CA VAL A 356 6.92 -31.43 -1.35
C VAL A 356 8.05 -32.22 -0.72
N THR A 357 8.36 -33.39 -1.29
CA THR A 357 9.53 -34.20 -0.95
C THR A 357 10.32 -34.45 -2.23
N ILE A 358 11.64 -34.32 -2.16
CA ILE A 358 12.54 -34.73 -3.25
C ILE A 358 13.27 -35.99 -2.80
N ASP A 359 13.01 -37.11 -3.47
CA ASP A 359 13.38 -38.46 -3.05
C ASP A 359 12.96 -38.76 -1.61
N ALA A 360 13.92 -38.82 -0.69
CA ALA A 360 13.70 -39.04 0.74
C ALA A 360 13.79 -37.74 1.57
N THR A 361 14.12 -36.60 0.95
CA THR A 361 14.32 -35.33 1.63
C THR A 361 13.04 -34.49 1.61
N ASP A 362 12.50 -34.21 2.80
CA ASP A 362 11.33 -33.33 2.97
C ASP A 362 11.73 -31.88 2.68
N MET A 363 11.09 -31.26 1.67
CA MET A 363 11.30 -29.85 1.32
C MET A 363 10.36 -28.91 2.09
N GLY A 364 9.41 -29.45 2.86
CA GLY A 364 8.43 -28.69 3.63
C GLY A 364 7.08 -28.53 2.94
N ASN A 365 6.33 -27.50 3.34
CA ASN A 365 4.99 -27.22 2.83
C ASN A 365 5.04 -26.23 1.66
N VAL A 366 4.11 -26.33 0.71
CA VAL A 366 3.98 -25.38 -0.41
C VAL A 366 3.21 -24.14 0.03
N ALA A 367 3.85 -22.98 0.12
CA ALA A 367 3.15 -21.73 0.40
C ALA A 367 2.38 -21.23 -0.84
N LEU A 368 1.06 -21.09 -0.73
CA LEU A 368 0.18 -20.53 -1.77
C LEU A 368 -0.37 -19.16 -1.33
N GLU A 369 -0.87 -18.36 -2.28
CA GLU A 369 -1.21 -16.94 -2.08
C GLU A 369 -2.03 -16.64 -0.81
N SER A 370 -3.04 -17.45 -0.52
CA SER A 370 -3.88 -17.29 0.69
C SER A 370 -3.12 -17.47 2.01
N TRP A 371 -1.95 -18.12 1.99
CA TRP A 371 -1.10 -18.33 3.16
C TRP A 371 -0.06 -17.21 3.33
N VAL A 372 0.30 -16.52 2.24
CA VAL A 372 1.29 -15.42 2.23
C VAL A 372 0.65 -14.03 2.22
N ASN A 373 -0.65 -13.91 1.94
CA ASN A 373 -1.37 -12.63 1.89
C ASN A 373 -1.79 -12.08 3.27
N GLN A 374 -0.83 -12.04 4.20
CA GLN A 374 -0.69 -11.04 5.27
C GLN A 374 0.43 -11.49 6.22
N THR A 375 1.42 -10.63 6.43
CA THR A 375 2.27 -10.57 7.64
C THR A 375 3.18 -11.77 8.01
N THR A 376 3.68 -12.57 7.07
CA THR A 376 4.61 -13.66 7.44
C THR A 376 6.01 -13.52 6.82
N ILE A 377 7.00 -13.15 7.65
CA ILE A 377 8.39 -13.57 7.41
C ILE A 377 8.39 -15.09 7.52
N LEU A 378 8.74 -15.80 6.45
CA LEU A 378 8.79 -17.26 6.39
C LEU A 378 9.59 -17.80 7.58
N ARG A 379 8.89 -18.43 8.53
CA ARG A 379 9.49 -18.99 9.76
C ARG A 379 10.13 -20.33 9.46
N GLY A 380 11.44 -20.45 9.65
CA GLY A 380 12.10 -21.75 9.80
C GLY A 380 11.69 -22.43 11.12
N ALA A 381 11.74 -23.76 11.18
CA ALA A 381 11.30 -24.57 12.31
C ALA A 381 12.03 -24.30 13.65
N THR A 382 13.13 -23.52 13.63
CA THR A 382 13.96 -23.21 14.80
C THR A 382 13.95 -21.74 15.22
N ASN A 383 13.10 -20.87 14.63
CA ASN A 383 13.07 -19.42 14.92
C ASN A 383 14.47 -18.76 14.99
N SER A 384 15.45 -19.27 14.24
CA SER A 384 16.82 -18.76 14.27
C SER A 384 17.13 -18.18 12.90
N THR A 385 16.79 -16.91 12.70
CA THR A 385 17.49 -16.11 11.69
C THR A 385 18.81 -15.68 12.35
N ALA A 386 19.94 -16.20 11.87
CA ALA A 386 21.22 -15.60 12.20
C ALA A 386 21.27 -14.22 11.51
N GLY A 387 20.75 -13.20 12.20
CA GLY A 387 20.65 -11.82 11.71
C GLY A 387 19.53 -11.61 10.70
N THR A 388 18.32 -11.25 11.16
CA THR A 388 17.32 -10.62 10.29
C THR A 388 17.83 -9.23 9.89
N ILE A 389 18.12 -9.01 8.61
CA ILE A 389 18.49 -7.69 8.08
C ILE A 389 17.22 -6.98 7.58
N PHE A 390 16.94 -5.80 8.14
CA PHE A 390 15.97 -4.86 7.59
C PHE A 390 16.74 -3.80 6.80
N SER A 391 16.66 -3.84 5.47
CA SER A 391 17.30 -2.86 4.58
C SER A 391 16.27 -2.18 3.68
N SER A 392 16.40 -0.88 3.45
CA SER A 392 15.65 -0.14 2.45
C SER A 392 16.62 0.62 1.55
N GLY A 393 16.35 0.61 0.24
CA GLY A 393 17.17 1.30 -0.76
C GLY A 393 16.85 2.80 -0.93
N ALA A 394 15.79 3.30 -0.28
CA ALA A 394 15.36 4.68 -0.45
C ALA A 394 14.72 5.34 0.81
N PRO A 395 15.26 5.17 2.04
CA PRO A 395 14.78 5.91 3.20
C PRO A 395 15.03 7.43 3.04
N PRO A 396 14.21 8.30 3.63
CA PRO A 396 14.47 9.74 3.63
C PRO A 396 15.75 10.05 4.45
N PRO A 397 16.55 11.06 4.07
CA PRO A 397 17.62 11.54 4.95
C PRO A 397 17.00 12.12 6.23
N ILE A 398 17.56 11.77 7.40
CA ILE A 398 17.03 12.19 8.72
C ILE A 398 16.98 13.72 8.85
N SER A 399 17.87 14.43 8.16
CA SER A 399 17.93 15.91 8.15
C SER A 399 16.87 16.59 7.27
N ALA A 400 16.11 15.85 6.44
CA ALA A 400 15.10 16.41 5.54
C ALA A 400 13.82 15.56 5.45
N ILE A 401 13.43 14.93 6.56
CA ILE A 401 12.15 14.22 6.70
C ILE A 401 11.03 15.20 6.31
N ASP A 402 10.16 14.78 5.38
CA ASP A 402 9.06 15.54 4.71
C ASP A 402 9.39 16.16 3.33
N GLY A 403 10.66 16.30 2.95
CA GLY A 403 11.03 16.84 1.62
C GLY A 403 11.06 15.82 0.47
N SER A 404 11.18 14.52 0.77
CA SER A 404 11.47 13.47 -0.22
C SER A 404 10.27 12.60 -0.62
N GLY A 405 9.12 12.74 0.04
CA GLY A 405 7.94 11.88 -0.18
C GLY A 405 8.11 10.40 0.24
N ASN A 406 9.29 10.03 0.75
CA ASN A 406 9.68 8.64 1.00
C ASN A 406 9.52 8.21 2.48
N ASN A 407 8.75 8.93 3.29
CA ASN A 407 8.66 8.69 4.74
C ASN A 407 8.18 7.28 5.13
N ARG A 408 7.55 6.54 4.20
CA ARG A 408 7.13 5.14 4.40
C ARG A 408 8.11 4.10 3.84
N ASN A 409 9.17 4.52 3.18
CA ASN A 409 10.18 3.63 2.60
C ASN A 409 11.28 3.30 3.63
N THR A 410 10.97 3.24 4.93
CA THR A 410 11.94 2.82 5.95
C THR A 410 12.00 1.29 5.99
N ALA A 411 13.15 0.76 6.42
CA ALA A 411 13.33 -0.68 6.48
C ALA A 411 12.47 -1.38 7.55
N LEU A 412 12.09 -0.62 8.59
CA LEU A 412 11.16 -1.03 9.63
C LEU A 412 10.22 0.15 9.95
N GLN A 413 8.92 -0.13 10.01
CA GLN A 413 7.90 0.83 10.42
C GLN A 413 7.08 0.23 11.56
N ILE A 414 7.06 0.92 12.70
CA ILE A 414 6.18 0.61 13.83
C ILE A 414 5.08 1.67 13.84
N SER A 415 3.82 1.25 13.73
CA SER A 415 2.67 2.15 13.71
C SER A 415 1.53 1.62 14.56
N ASN A 416 0.72 2.53 15.10
CA ASN A 416 -0.49 2.25 15.86
C ASN A 416 -1.77 2.36 15.00
N ALA A 417 -1.63 2.33 13.66
CA ALA A 417 -2.73 2.44 12.70
C ALA A 417 -3.65 3.67 12.91
N SER A 418 -3.07 4.84 13.21
CA SER A 418 -3.78 6.10 13.43
C SER A 418 -4.66 6.15 14.69
N ASN A 419 -4.37 5.30 15.68
CA ASN A 419 -5.06 5.33 16.97
C ASN A 419 -4.46 6.43 17.88
N THR A 420 -5.20 7.51 18.10
CA THR A 420 -4.77 8.65 18.94
C THR A 420 -4.64 8.31 20.43
N SER A 421 -5.15 7.16 20.86
CA SER A 421 -5.14 6.70 22.26
C SER A 421 -4.12 5.59 22.52
N ALA A 422 -3.28 5.24 21.54
CA ALA A 422 -2.30 4.18 21.67
C ALA A 422 -0.90 4.63 21.23
N SER A 423 0.12 4.12 21.89
CA SER A 423 1.52 4.35 21.53
C SER A 423 1.93 3.49 20.32
N ALA A 424 2.84 3.98 19.48
CA ALA A 424 3.52 3.19 18.46
C ALA A 424 4.82 2.62 19.05
N THR A 425 4.82 1.36 19.47
CA THR A 425 5.90 0.77 20.25
C THR A 425 6.37 -0.58 19.72
N MET A 426 7.65 -0.88 19.97
CA MET A 426 8.21 -2.23 19.89
C MET A 426 8.51 -2.73 21.31
N SER A 427 8.41 -4.04 21.51
CA SER A 427 8.63 -4.67 22.82
C SER A 427 9.95 -5.43 22.83
N PHE A 428 10.70 -5.27 23.92
CA PHE A 428 11.89 -6.05 24.23
C PHE A 428 11.59 -6.92 25.43
N ILE A 429 11.70 -8.23 25.27
CA ILE A 429 11.34 -9.20 26.31
C ILE A 429 12.53 -10.13 26.53
N ARG A 430 13.03 -10.15 27.77
CA ARG A 430 13.85 -11.25 28.28
C ARG A 430 12.92 -12.19 29.03
N GLU A 431 12.60 -13.32 28.38
CA GLU A 431 11.61 -14.27 28.87
C GLU A 431 11.82 -14.65 30.34
N GLY A 432 10.74 -14.54 31.13
CA GLY A 432 10.74 -14.84 32.56
C GLY A 432 11.52 -13.87 33.46
N GLN A 433 11.96 -12.70 32.97
CA GLN A 433 12.84 -11.81 33.72
C GLN A 433 12.44 -10.34 33.65
N CYS A 434 12.52 -9.72 32.47
CA CYS A 434 12.27 -8.29 32.30
C CYS A 434 11.68 -8.03 30.91
N GLY A 435 10.76 -7.09 30.81
CA GLY A 435 10.31 -6.57 29.53
C GLY A 435 10.05 -5.07 29.58
N ALA A 436 10.20 -4.43 28.45
CA ALA A 436 9.97 -3.00 28.26
C ALA A 436 9.45 -2.72 26.85
N HIS A 437 8.73 -1.62 26.72
CA HIS A 437 8.37 -1.03 25.43
C HIS A 437 9.29 0.13 25.11
N PHE A 438 9.53 0.34 23.83
CA PHE A 438 10.27 1.47 23.28
C PHE A 438 9.53 2.03 22.08
N GLY A 439 9.32 3.34 22.02
CA GLY A 439 8.62 3.94 20.89
C GLY A 439 8.07 5.33 21.15
N LEU A 440 7.14 5.74 20.30
CA LEU A 440 6.43 7.03 20.40
C LEU A 440 5.12 6.85 21.16
N ASP A 441 4.92 7.65 22.19
CA ASP A 441 3.71 7.63 23.00
C ASP A 441 2.61 8.55 22.45
N THR A 442 1.45 8.58 23.11
CA THR A 442 0.25 9.34 22.67
C THR A 442 0.44 10.86 22.60
N ASP A 443 1.46 11.40 23.28
CA ASP A 443 1.88 12.80 23.20
C ASP A 443 3.02 13.04 22.19
N ASN A 444 3.30 12.06 21.31
CA ASN A 444 4.37 12.07 20.30
C ASN A 444 5.79 12.17 20.89
N VAL A 445 5.96 11.76 22.14
CA VAL A 445 7.25 11.75 22.82
C VAL A 445 7.88 10.36 22.73
N PHE A 446 9.16 10.33 22.43
CA PHE A 446 9.94 9.10 22.43
C PHE A 446 10.23 8.63 23.86
N ARG A 447 9.81 7.40 24.20
CA ARG A 447 9.88 6.83 25.54
C ARG A 447 10.38 5.39 25.57
N ILE A 448 10.89 5.00 26.74
CA ILE A 448 11.14 3.61 27.13
C ILE A 448 10.47 3.32 28.48
N GLY A 449 9.82 2.16 28.62
CA GLY A 449 9.24 1.73 29.89
C GLY A 449 8.06 0.77 29.73
N GLY A 450 7.28 0.59 30.80
CA GLY A 450 6.20 -0.39 30.85
C GLY A 450 6.66 -1.79 31.26
N TRP A 451 5.68 -2.67 31.52
CA TRP A 451 5.92 -4.05 32.00
C TRP A 451 6.79 -4.06 33.28
N SER A 452 7.68 -5.04 33.44
CA SER A 452 8.57 -5.16 34.59
C SER A 452 9.70 -4.12 34.61
N PHE A 453 9.85 -3.29 33.56
CA PHE A 453 10.70 -2.11 33.57
C PHE A 453 10.07 -0.92 34.33
N GLY A 454 8.76 -0.98 34.62
CA GLY A 454 8.08 0.02 35.44
C GLY A 454 7.55 1.21 34.65
N ALA A 455 7.63 2.41 35.23
CA ALA A 455 7.09 3.63 34.65
C ALA A 455 7.70 3.99 33.29
N SER A 456 7.07 4.89 32.54
CA SER A 456 7.59 5.36 31.26
C SER A 456 8.57 6.53 31.47
N TYR A 457 9.70 6.46 30.76
CA TYR A 457 10.77 7.46 30.82
C TYR A 457 10.99 8.06 29.43
N ARG A 458 11.15 9.38 29.36
CA ARG A 458 11.50 10.10 28.13
C ARG A 458 12.97 9.83 27.77
N VAL A 459 13.25 9.55 26.51
CA VAL A 459 14.63 9.45 26.00
C VAL A 459 15.12 10.85 25.63
N ILE A 460 16.31 11.23 26.10
CA ILE A 460 16.93 12.53 25.84
C ILE A 460 18.16 12.31 24.96
N HIS A 461 18.37 13.19 23.98
CA HIS A 461 19.52 13.19 23.08
C HIS A 461 20.15 14.59 22.99
N GLU A 462 21.28 14.71 22.30
CA GLU A 462 21.98 15.99 22.10
C GLU A 462 21.11 17.06 21.41
N GLY A 463 21.27 18.33 21.78
CA GLY A 463 20.55 19.45 21.16
C GLY A 463 19.24 19.89 21.83
N VAL A 464 18.86 19.32 22.99
CA VAL A 464 17.71 19.81 23.76
C VAL A 464 18.02 21.15 24.44
N SER A 465 17.29 22.22 24.10
CA SER A 465 17.55 23.58 24.56
C SER A 465 16.80 24.01 25.83
N ASN A 466 15.85 23.20 26.33
CA ASN A 466 15.00 23.53 27.48
C ASN A 466 14.72 22.31 28.40
N TRP A 467 15.71 21.44 28.59
CA TRP A 467 15.50 20.27 29.45
C TRP A 467 15.38 20.66 30.93
N VAL A 468 14.36 20.13 31.59
CA VAL A 468 14.17 20.22 33.04
C VAL A 468 14.26 18.80 33.60
N CYS A 469 15.21 18.52 34.49
CA CYS A 469 15.18 17.33 35.34
C CYS A 469 14.23 17.58 36.53
N PRO A 470 13.11 16.86 36.64
CA PRO A 470 12.36 16.85 37.88
C PRO A 470 13.15 16.01 38.90
N GLY A 471 13.72 16.66 39.92
CA GLY A 471 14.50 16.01 40.98
C GLY A 471 16.00 16.30 40.95
N ASN A 472 16.77 15.50 41.67
CA ASN A 472 18.20 15.74 41.89
C ASN A 472 19.03 15.27 40.70
N PHE A 473 19.74 16.19 40.03
CA PHE A 473 20.81 15.83 39.11
C PHE A 473 22.05 15.43 39.92
N THR A 474 22.29 14.12 40.07
CA THR A 474 23.44 13.59 40.81
C THR A 474 24.52 13.14 39.82
N THR A 475 25.71 13.70 39.94
CA THR A 475 26.88 13.27 39.18
C THR A 475 27.76 12.42 40.10
N SER A 476 27.95 11.14 39.77
CA SER A 476 28.80 10.23 40.54
C SER A 476 30.06 9.88 39.74
N GLY A 477 31.21 10.37 40.18
CA GLY A 477 32.51 10.06 39.57
C GLY A 477 33.66 10.67 40.36
N THR A 478 34.78 9.94 40.46
CA THR A 478 35.97 10.28 41.26
C THR A 478 36.77 11.48 40.71
N ALA A 479 36.43 11.97 39.52
CA ALA A 479 36.98 13.20 38.94
C ALA A 479 35.82 14.16 38.65
N GLY A 480 35.91 15.37 39.22
CA GLY A 480 34.80 16.32 39.37
C GLY A 480 33.92 16.48 38.13
N ALA A 481 32.61 16.37 38.33
CA ALA A 481 31.66 16.75 37.31
C ALA A 481 31.57 18.28 37.24
N PHE A 482 31.76 18.81 36.03
CA PHE A 482 31.64 20.23 35.76
C PHE A 482 30.28 20.50 35.11
N ILE A 483 29.47 21.34 35.74
CA ILE A 483 28.34 21.99 35.07
C ILE A 483 28.90 23.33 34.58
N SER A 484 28.83 23.61 33.29
CA SER A 484 29.35 24.86 32.70
C SER A 484 28.29 25.53 31.84
N GLY A 485 27.99 26.80 32.11
CA GLY A 485 27.17 27.62 31.20
C GLY A 485 28.03 28.15 30.06
N ASN A 486 27.59 28.00 28.80
CA ASN A 486 28.25 28.63 27.67
C ASN A 486 27.83 30.11 27.58
N GLY A 487 28.76 31.03 27.79
CA GLY A 487 28.58 32.47 27.58
C GLY A 487 27.80 33.26 28.65
N SER A 488 26.85 32.64 29.37
CA SER A 488 25.94 33.36 30.29
C SER A 488 26.01 32.93 31.78
N GLY A 489 26.98 32.08 32.15
CA GLY A 489 27.09 31.52 33.51
C GLY A 489 26.01 30.48 33.84
N ILE A 490 26.09 29.88 35.03
CA ILE A 490 25.08 28.92 35.51
C ILE A 490 24.06 29.71 36.34
N GLN A 491 22.81 29.79 35.85
CA GLN A 491 21.73 30.41 36.61
C GLN A 491 21.10 29.40 37.56
N MET A 492 21.03 29.78 38.83
CA MET A 492 20.69 28.93 39.95
C MET A 492 19.63 29.63 40.79
N ASN A 493 18.36 29.18 40.73
CA ASN A 493 17.24 29.83 41.40
C ASN A 493 16.76 29.00 42.60
N GLY A 494 16.62 29.59 43.79
CA GLY A 494 16.17 28.93 45.03
C GLY A 494 17.28 28.63 46.05
N THR A 495 16.98 27.78 47.03
CA THR A 495 17.89 27.41 48.14
C THR A 495 18.91 26.36 47.73
N TRP A 496 20.19 26.64 47.97
CA TRP A 496 21.32 25.76 47.65
C TRP A 496 21.74 24.94 48.87
N TYR A 497 21.71 23.61 48.74
CA TYR A 497 22.25 22.69 49.74
C TYR A 497 23.53 22.06 49.20
N GLN A 498 24.65 22.32 49.86
CA GLN A 498 25.93 21.76 49.50
C GLN A 498 26.54 21.03 50.69
N SER A 499 27.05 19.82 50.45
CA SER A 499 27.94 19.11 51.35
C SER A 499 29.38 19.25 50.85
N GLY A 500 30.23 20.00 51.56
CA GLY A 500 31.65 20.20 51.22
C GLY A 500 32.04 21.66 50.99
N THR A 501 33.22 21.89 50.40
CA THR A 501 33.80 23.24 50.21
C THR A 501 33.54 23.76 48.78
N ILE A 502 32.95 24.96 48.61
CA ILE A 502 32.96 25.68 47.30
C ILE A 502 34.27 26.44 47.19
N ASN A 503 35.00 26.21 46.10
CA ASN A 503 36.07 27.10 45.70
C ASN A 503 35.52 27.98 44.59
N PHE A 504 35.22 29.25 44.89
CA PHE A 504 35.01 30.23 43.85
C PHE A 504 36.38 30.66 43.31
N LEU A 505 36.59 30.49 42.01
CA LEU A 505 37.79 30.98 41.32
C LEU A 505 37.40 32.13 40.40
N TRP A 506 38.26 33.14 40.31
CA TRP A 506 38.17 34.20 39.32
C TRP A 506 39.36 34.12 38.35
N ALA A 507 39.13 34.49 37.10
CA ALA A 507 40.16 34.56 36.08
C ALA A 507 40.79 35.97 36.09
N ASN A 508 42.12 36.04 36.18
CA ASN A 508 42.90 37.25 35.93
C ASN A 508 43.88 37.01 34.77
N SER A 509 44.65 38.03 34.39
CA SER A 509 45.62 37.95 33.28
C SER A 509 46.77 36.95 33.52
N ALA A 510 46.93 36.43 34.74
CA ALA A 510 47.93 35.43 35.12
C ALA A 510 47.34 34.01 35.37
N GLY A 511 46.02 33.83 35.25
CA GLY A 511 45.35 32.53 35.40
C GLY A 511 44.16 32.53 36.37
N TRP A 512 43.78 31.34 36.83
CA TRP A 512 42.69 31.14 37.80
C TRP A 512 43.21 31.28 39.24
N SER A 513 42.65 32.20 40.00
CA SER A 513 43.01 32.44 41.41
C SER A 513 41.81 32.15 42.33
N ARG A 514 42.05 31.76 43.59
CA ARG A 514 40.97 31.59 44.60
C ARG A 514 40.39 32.96 44.95
N MET A 515 39.07 33.05 45.13
CA MET A 515 38.45 34.28 45.63
C MET A 515 38.92 34.60 47.08
N PRO A 516 39.04 35.89 47.43
CA PRO A 516 39.31 36.37 48.79
C PRO A 516 38.30 35.82 49.81
N ARG A 517 38.71 35.65 51.07
CA ARG A 517 37.81 35.21 52.16
C ARG A 517 36.73 36.25 52.47
N THR A 518 37.03 37.52 52.28
CA THR A 518 36.15 38.63 52.67
C THR A 518 36.31 39.83 51.73
N PHE A 519 35.19 40.43 51.32
CA PHE A 519 35.15 41.71 50.61
C PHE A 519 35.02 42.83 51.65
N VAL A 520 36.05 43.66 51.81
CA VAL A 520 36.07 44.73 52.81
C VAL A 520 35.61 46.04 52.13
N GLN A 521 34.52 46.64 52.63
CA GLN A 521 34.07 47.97 52.20
C GLN A 521 34.91 49.05 52.90
N SER A 522 35.23 50.12 52.17
CA SER A 522 36.16 51.18 52.56
C SER A 522 35.83 51.93 53.87
N ASN A 523 34.62 51.76 54.43
CA ASN A 523 34.16 52.48 55.62
C ASN A 523 34.18 51.66 56.93
N ASP A 524 34.71 50.43 56.95
CA ASP A 524 34.80 49.65 58.19
C ASP A 524 36.08 50.00 58.99
N PRO A 525 35.98 50.67 60.14
CA PRO A 525 37.15 51.15 60.88
C PRO A 525 37.71 50.02 61.73
N GLY A 526 38.55 49.19 61.11
CA GLY A 526 39.63 48.45 61.75
C GLY A 526 39.24 47.48 62.87
N ALA A 527 38.95 46.23 62.52
CA ALA A 527 39.24 45.08 63.39
C ALA A 527 39.25 43.70 62.67
N GLY A 528 38.86 43.59 61.39
CA GLY A 528 38.55 42.28 60.79
C GLY A 528 39.43 41.78 59.64
N ALA A 529 40.25 42.62 58.99
CA ALA A 529 40.91 42.24 57.73
C ALA A 529 42.25 41.51 57.95
N GLY A 530 42.43 40.37 57.29
CA GLY A 530 43.65 39.55 57.30
C GLY A 530 44.33 39.45 55.94
N GLU A 531 45.49 38.79 55.87
CA GLU A 531 46.17 38.51 54.59
C GLU A 531 45.25 37.70 53.65
N GLY A 532 44.99 38.25 52.46
CA GLY A 532 44.17 37.63 51.42
C GLY A 532 42.79 38.25 51.18
N ASP A 533 42.44 39.35 51.87
CA ASP A 533 41.21 40.10 51.64
C ASP A 533 41.35 41.12 50.49
N LEU A 534 40.29 41.33 49.71
CA LEU A 534 40.25 42.28 48.60
C LEU A 534 39.43 43.51 49.00
N TRP A 535 40.10 44.66 49.01
CA TRP A 535 39.50 45.96 49.27
C TRP A 535 38.72 46.42 48.04
N ILE A 536 37.42 46.65 48.19
CA ILE A 536 36.59 47.25 47.14
C ILE A 536 36.52 48.75 47.42
N TRP A 537 37.08 49.56 46.52
CA TRP A 537 37.03 51.03 46.59
C TRP A 537 35.68 51.58 46.14
#